data_AF-A0A177Q8V9-F1
#
_entry.id   AF-A0A177Q8V9-F1
#
_cell.length_a   1.000
_cell.length_b   1.000
_cell.length_c   1.000
_cell.angle_alpha   90.00
_cell.angle_beta   90.00
_cell.angle_gamma   90.00
#
_symmetry.space_group_name_H-M   'P 1'
#
loop_
_entity.id
_entity.type
_entity.pdbx_description
1 polymer ?
#
loop_
_entity_poly.entity_id
_entity_poly.type
_entity_poly.pdbx_seq_one_letter_code
_entity_poly.pdbx_strand_id
1 'polypeptide(L)'
;MADEVSPKLIQIGPKGGAKKDGFNLVTERVVAVNPEGKQLEVELLAYDGKTVVLDVDDEALEELRKLKVGDGATIRVVEEGGKRIAKSFRIRAKDPNAARADAMLLDLRDSHWLNRKYAAEVLGELKDVRAVRPLVDALTDEVGDVRQRAYDSLIKLGGPAVSLLVPLLVSEEDELRQSVTEIIRKIGKPAVEPLAMALAEADDRLKTRVMKVLDRMGYKPKVKDEAKAVDAPRLT
;
A
#
# COMPACT_ATOMS: atom_id res chain seq x y z
N MET A 1 -23.80 -26.82 -16.88
CA MET A 1 -22.39 -27.14 -16.61
C MET A 1 -21.61 -26.08 -17.36
N ALA A 2 -21.20 -25.01 -16.67
CA ALA A 2 -20.50 -23.90 -17.31
C ALA A 2 -19.01 -24.27 -17.38
N ASP A 3 -18.47 -24.31 -18.60
CA ASP A 3 -17.03 -24.35 -18.85
C ASP A 3 -16.40 -23.09 -18.28
N GLU A 4 -15.88 -23.17 -17.05
CA GLU A 4 -14.94 -22.17 -16.53
C GLU A 4 -13.63 -22.33 -17.30
N VAL A 5 -13.56 -21.66 -18.44
CA VAL A 5 -12.33 -21.50 -19.21
C VAL A 5 -11.29 -20.88 -18.28
N SER A 6 -10.26 -21.65 -17.94
CA SER A 6 -9.16 -21.18 -17.09
C SER A 6 -8.62 -19.86 -17.62
N PRO A 7 -8.37 -18.87 -16.75
CA PRO A 7 -8.00 -17.53 -17.19
C PRO A 7 -6.74 -17.56 -18.08
N LYS A 8 -6.81 -16.88 -19.23
CA LYS A 8 -5.67 -16.68 -20.13
C LYS A 8 -4.68 -15.73 -19.46
N LEU A 9 -3.49 -16.24 -19.13
CA LEU A 9 -2.44 -15.43 -18.52
C LEU A 9 -1.78 -14.57 -19.60
N ILE A 10 -1.74 -13.25 -19.39
CA ILE A 10 -1.10 -12.31 -20.31
C ILE A 10 0.39 -12.27 -19.99
N GLN A 11 1.22 -12.48 -21.01
CA GLN A 11 2.67 -12.44 -20.94
C GLN A 11 3.15 -10.99 -20.75
N ILE A 12 3.89 -10.70 -19.67
CA ILE A 12 4.57 -9.41 -19.48
C ILE A 12 6.02 -9.58 -19.91
N GLY A 13 6.34 -9.26 -21.17
CA GLY A 13 7.72 -9.27 -21.69
C GLY A 13 7.83 -8.94 -23.19
N PRO A 14 9.00 -8.48 -23.68
CA PRO A 14 9.09 -7.73 -24.94
C PRO A 14 8.96 -8.54 -26.24
N LYS A 15 8.77 -9.87 -26.18
CA LYS A 15 8.72 -10.72 -27.39
C LYS A 15 7.71 -11.84 -27.21
N GLY A 16 6.51 -11.62 -27.75
CA GLY A 16 5.50 -12.65 -27.96
C GLY A 16 5.93 -13.61 -29.07
N GLY A 17 6.05 -14.87 -28.71
CA GLY A 17 6.27 -15.99 -29.62
C GLY A 17 6.05 -17.26 -28.81
N ALA A 18 5.16 -18.13 -29.27
CA ALA A 18 4.93 -19.44 -28.67
C ALA A 18 6.24 -20.23 -28.72
N LYS A 19 6.96 -20.26 -27.60
CA LYS A 19 8.13 -21.12 -27.43
C LYS A 19 7.72 -22.28 -26.55
N LYS A 20 8.20 -23.46 -26.90
CA LYS A 20 8.27 -24.67 -26.08
C LYS A 20 8.90 -24.46 -24.68
N ASP A 21 9.31 -23.25 -24.34
CA ASP A 21 10.16 -22.93 -23.20
C ASP A 21 9.38 -22.62 -21.92
N GLY A 22 8.08 -22.25 -21.98
CA GLY A 22 7.28 -21.82 -20.81
C GLY A 22 7.34 -20.31 -20.48
N PHE A 23 6.72 -19.88 -19.39
CA PHE A 23 6.69 -18.49 -18.89
C PHE A 23 6.96 -18.41 -17.38
N ASN A 24 7.29 -17.20 -16.88
CA ASN A 24 7.44 -16.97 -15.45
C ASN A 24 6.14 -16.40 -14.90
N LEU A 25 5.52 -17.11 -13.98
CA LEU A 25 4.36 -16.63 -13.22
C LEU A 25 4.87 -16.01 -11.92
N VAL A 26 4.56 -14.73 -11.70
CA VAL A 26 4.88 -14.04 -10.46
C VAL A 26 3.61 -14.00 -9.62
N THR A 27 3.71 -14.49 -8.39
CA THR A 27 2.66 -14.38 -7.38
C THR A 27 3.23 -13.73 -6.12
N GLU A 28 2.40 -12.94 -5.45
CA GLU A 28 2.69 -12.42 -4.11
C GLU A 28 2.09 -13.31 -3.02
N ARG A 29 1.27 -14.31 -3.40
CA ARG A 29 0.58 -15.18 -2.45
C ARG A 29 0.34 -16.58 -2.99
N VAL A 30 1.01 -17.54 -2.38
CA VAL A 30 0.65 -18.95 -2.41
C VAL A 30 -0.61 -19.17 -1.59
N VAL A 31 -1.63 -19.73 -2.22
CA VAL A 31 -2.96 -19.94 -1.60
C VAL A 31 -3.03 -21.32 -0.95
N ALA A 32 -2.54 -22.35 -1.64
CA ALA A 32 -2.50 -23.71 -1.12
C ALA A 32 -1.30 -24.48 -1.68
N VAL A 33 -0.74 -25.39 -0.88
CA VAL A 33 0.37 -26.27 -1.27
C VAL A 33 -0.04 -27.70 -0.99
N ASN A 34 -0.04 -28.57 -2.01
CA ASN A 34 -0.36 -29.99 -1.90
C ASN A 34 0.76 -30.85 -2.48
N PRO A 35 1.80 -31.20 -1.69
CA PRO A 35 2.92 -32.00 -2.17
C PRO A 35 2.55 -33.42 -2.56
N GLU A 36 1.55 -34.02 -1.91
CA GLU A 36 1.09 -35.39 -2.19
C GLU A 36 0.35 -35.47 -3.53
N GLY A 37 -0.53 -34.50 -3.79
CA GLY A 37 -1.24 -34.34 -5.06
C GLY A 37 -0.41 -33.67 -6.16
N LYS A 38 0.84 -33.28 -5.89
CA LYS A 38 1.73 -32.52 -6.79
C LYS A 38 1.06 -31.26 -7.34
N GLN A 39 0.39 -30.51 -6.47
CA GLN A 39 -0.38 -29.33 -6.84
C GLN A 39 -0.01 -28.11 -6.02
N LEU A 40 -0.08 -26.95 -6.66
CA LEU A 40 0.13 -25.64 -6.05
C LEU A 40 -0.96 -24.68 -6.54
N GLU A 41 -1.59 -23.97 -5.63
CA GLU A 41 -2.52 -22.89 -5.96
C GLU A 41 -1.92 -21.54 -5.61
N VAL A 42 -1.98 -20.58 -6.55
CA VAL A 42 -1.42 -19.23 -6.37
C VAL A 42 -2.36 -18.14 -6.87
N GLU A 43 -2.26 -16.96 -6.26
CA GLU A 43 -3.00 -15.77 -6.67
C GLU A 43 -2.35 -15.09 -7.90
N LEU A 44 -3.19 -14.64 -8.83
CA LEU A 44 -2.80 -13.97 -10.06
C LEU A 44 -2.79 -12.45 -9.88
N LEU A 45 -1.61 -11.83 -9.93
CA LEU A 45 -1.47 -10.38 -9.73
C LEU A 45 -2.21 -9.52 -10.76
N ALA A 46 -2.30 -9.99 -12.01
CA ALA A 46 -2.98 -9.27 -13.08
C ALA A 46 -4.51 -9.42 -13.04
N TYR A 47 -5.04 -10.28 -12.15
CA TYR A 47 -6.44 -10.63 -12.10
C TYR A 47 -6.91 -10.65 -10.66
N ASP A 48 -7.36 -9.49 -10.19
CA ASP A 48 -7.84 -9.20 -8.83
C ASP A 48 -8.52 -10.39 -8.15
N GLY A 49 -7.81 -11.02 -7.21
CA GLY A 49 -8.29 -12.15 -6.40
C GLY A 49 -8.48 -13.50 -7.11
N LYS A 50 -8.17 -13.63 -8.40
CA LYS A 50 -8.27 -14.92 -9.11
C LYS A 50 -7.08 -15.81 -8.79
N THR A 51 -7.33 -17.10 -8.64
CA THR A 51 -6.29 -18.10 -8.42
C THR A 51 -6.08 -19.00 -9.62
N VAL A 52 -4.95 -19.70 -9.64
CA VAL A 52 -4.67 -20.76 -10.61
C VAL A 52 -4.05 -21.95 -9.88
N VAL A 53 -4.52 -23.15 -10.21
CA VAL A 53 -3.89 -24.40 -9.79
C VAL A 53 -2.88 -24.81 -10.85
N LEU A 54 -1.68 -25.17 -10.40
CA LEU A 54 -0.58 -25.67 -11.22
C LEU A 54 -0.29 -27.11 -10.78
N ASP A 55 -0.16 -28.02 -11.74
CA ASP A 55 0.49 -29.30 -11.52
C ASP A 55 1.99 -29.03 -11.30
N VAL A 56 2.68 -29.85 -10.53
CA VAL A 56 4.09 -29.65 -10.18
C VAL A 56 4.91 -30.82 -10.69
N ASP A 57 6.03 -30.50 -11.35
CA ASP A 57 6.96 -31.48 -11.87
C ASP A 57 7.67 -32.24 -10.75
N ASP A 58 8.04 -33.49 -10.99
CA ASP A 58 8.68 -34.35 -9.99
C ASP A 58 10.00 -33.77 -9.49
N GLU A 59 10.77 -33.12 -10.37
CA GLU A 59 12.03 -32.47 -10.03
C GLU A 59 11.83 -31.27 -9.09
N ALA A 60 10.63 -30.66 -9.11
CA ALA A 60 10.30 -29.48 -8.33
C ALA A 60 9.62 -29.80 -6.98
N LEU A 61 9.36 -31.07 -6.67
CA LEU A 61 8.65 -31.47 -5.43
C LEU A 61 9.40 -31.10 -4.15
N GLU A 62 10.73 -31.19 -4.15
CA GLU A 62 11.54 -30.80 -2.99
C GLU A 62 11.51 -29.28 -2.73
N GLU A 63 11.35 -28.48 -3.79
CA GLU A 63 11.12 -27.04 -3.65
C GLU A 63 9.68 -26.73 -3.24
N LEU A 64 8.70 -27.48 -3.77
CA LEU A 64 7.29 -27.38 -3.38
C LEU A 64 7.09 -27.56 -1.88
N ARG A 65 7.79 -28.53 -1.27
CA ARG A 65 7.75 -28.78 0.18
C ARG A 65 8.26 -27.60 1.03
N LYS A 66 9.03 -26.68 0.45
CA LYS A 66 9.56 -25.49 1.14
C LYS A 66 8.60 -24.29 1.07
N LEU A 67 7.67 -24.29 0.11
CA LEU A 67 6.66 -23.24 -0.04
C LEU A 67 5.67 -23.31 1.11
N LYS A 68 5.32 -22.15 1.66
CA LYS A 68 4.27 -21.98 2.66
C LYS A 68 3.13 -21.16 2.09
N VAL A 69 1.93 -21.44 2.59
CA VAL A 69 0.76 -20.58 2.32
C VAL A 69 1.11 -19.15 2.74
N GLY A 70 0.92 -18.20 1.84
CA GLY A 70 1.25 -16.78 2.01
C GLY A 70 2.63 -16.35 1.49
N ASP A 71 3.48 -17.27 1.03
CA ASP A 71 4.74 -16.88 0.39
C ASP A 71 4.48 -16.21 -0.97
N GLY A 72 5.36 -15.27 -1.34
CA GLY A 72 5.49 -14.84 -2.72
C GLY A 72 6.38 -15.82 -3.49
N ALA A 73 6.16 -15.99 -4.78
CA ALA A 73 7.00 -16.86 -5.59
C ALA A 73 7.10 -16.36 -7.04
N THR A 74 8.25 -16.59 -7.66
CA THR A 74 8.36 -16.64 -9.12
C THR A 74 8.41 -18.10 -9.53
N ILE A 75 7.47 -18.53 -10.36
CA ILE A 75 7.26 -19.92 -10.73
C ILE A 75 7.54 -20.06 -12.22
N ARG A 76 8.42 -20.99 -12.60
CA ARG A 76 8.58 -21.35 -14.02
C ARG A 76 7.45 -22.29 -14.41
N VAL A 77 6.56 -21.87 -15.30
CA VAL A 77 5.40 -22.64 -15.74
C VAL A 77 5.55 -23.02 -17.20
N VAL A 78 5.29 -24.29 -17.54
CA VAL A 78 5.22 -24.79 -18.91
C VAL A 78 3.81 -25.33 -19.16
N GLU A 79 3.27 -25.11 -20.36
CA GLU A 79 2.00 -25.69 -20.77
C GLU A 79 2.23 -26.96 -21.61
N GLU A 80 1.83 -28.12 -21.07
CA GLU A 80 1.97 -29.43 -21.72
C GLU A 80 0.61 -30.16 -21.68
N GLY A 81 0.09 -30.58 -22.83
CA GLY A 81 -1.17 -31.34 -22.89
C GLY A 81 -2.39 -30.60 -22.31
N GLY A 82 -2.39 -29.27 -22.35
CA GLY A 82 -3.45 -28.43 -21.76
C GLY A 82 -3.34 -28.22 -20.25
N LYS A 83 -2.32 -28.80 -19.61
CA LYS A 83 -2.02 -28.60 -18.19
C LYS A 83 -0.90 -27.59 -18.01
N ARG A 84 -0.93 -26.88 -16.89
CA ARG A 84 0.12 -25.95 -16.46
C ARG A 84 0.99 -26.63 -15.43
N ILE A 85 2.25 -26.86 -15.78
CA ILE A 85 3.22 -27.59 -14.97
C ILE A 85 4.27 -26.61 -14.45
N ALA A 86 4.39 -26.49 -13.13
CA ALA A 86 5.45 -25.77 -12.45
C ALA A 86 6.74 -26.60 -12.45
N LYS A 87 7.79 -26.06 -13.09
CA LYS A 87 9.10 -26.72 -13.26
C LYS A 87 10.12 -26.30 -12.19
N SER A 88 9.98 -25.11 -11.61
CA SER A 88 10.86 -24.63 -10.53
C SER A 88 10.29 -23.40 -9.84
N PHE A 89 10.77 -23.15 -8.62
CA PHE A 89 10.32 -22.07 -7.76
C PHE A 89 11.48 -21.20 -7.30
N ARG A 90 11.31 -19.88 -7.42
CA ARG A 90 12.08 -18.91 -6.63
C ARG A 90 11.18 -18.37 -5.53
N ILE A 91 11.31 -18.97 -4.35
CA ILE A 91 10.52 -18.60 -3.17
C ILE A 91 10.99 -17.24 -2.66
N ARG A 92 10.03 -16.33 -2.51
CA ARG A 92 10.19 -15.08 -1.77
C ARG A 92 9.39 -15.26 -0.49
N ALA A 93 10.09 -15.66 0.58
CA ALA A 93 9.47 -15.92 1.87
C ALA A 93 8.58 -14.74 2.27
N LYS A 94 7.41 -15.03 2.85
CA LYS A 94 6.55 -13.98 3.42
C LYS A 94 7.39 -13.10 4.32
N ASP A 95 7.51 -11.82 3.96
CA ASP A 95 8.27 -10.86 4.75
C ASP A 95 7.72 -10.89 6.19
N PRO A 96 8.53 -11.26 7.21
CA PRO A 96 8.06 -11.34 8.59
C PRO A 96 7.51 -9.99 9.07
N ASN A 97 7.98 -8.87 8.51
CA ASN A 97 7.44 -7.55 8.78
C ASN A 97 6.07 -7.36 8.12
N ALA A 98 5.86 -7.86 6.90
CA ALA A 98 4.54 -7.83 6.25
C ALA A 98 3.52 -8.69 7.01
N ALA A 99 3.90 -9.89 7.44
CA ALA A 99 3.05 -10.75 8.26
C ALA A 99 2.71 -10.12 9.61
N ARG A 100 3.70 -9.50 10.26
CA ARG A 100 3.51 -8.76 11.51
C ARG A 100 2.60 -7.55 11.30
N ALA A 101 2.78 -6.81 10.21
CA ALA A 101 1.92 -5.69 9.87
C ALA A 101 0.47 -6.15 9.61
N ASP A 102 0.25 -7.26 8.91
CA ASP A 102 -1.09 -7.83 8.70
C ASP A 102 -1.80 -8.07 10.04
N ALA A 103 -1.10 -8.67 11.01
CA ALA A 103 -1.65 -8.91 12.35
C ALA A 103 -1.97 -7.60 13.09
N MET A 104 -1.05 -6.64 13.09
CA MET A 104 -1.26 -5.36 13.78
C MET A 104 -2.37 -4.51 13.13
N LEU A 105 -2.56 -4.62 11.81
CA LEU A 105 -3.69 -3.96 11.13
C LEU A 105 -5.05 -4.49 11.63
N LEU A 106 -5.13 -5.76 12.00
CA LEU A 106 -6.32 -6.35 12.63
C LEU A 106 -6.48 -5.84 14.07
N ASP A 107 -5.39 -5.85 14.85
CA ASP A 107 -5.40 -5.50 16.27
C ASP A 107 -5.71 -4.00 16.53
N LEU A 108 -5.58 -3.13 15.53
CA LEU A 108 -6.06 -1.73 15.62
C LEU A 108 -7.57 -1.63 15.87
N ARG A 109 -8.34 -2.69 15.60
CA ARG A 109 -9.80 -2.75 15.81
C ARG A 109 -10.19 -3.63 17.00
N ASP A 110 -9.22 -4.05 17.80
CA ASP A 110 -9.46 -4.92 18.94
C ASP A 110 -10.30 -4.21 20.03
N SER A 111 -11.13 -4.98 20.73
CA SER A 111 -11.99 -4.45 21.79
C SER A 111 -11.18 -3.93 22.97
N HIS A 112 -10.00 -4.49 23.24
CA HIS A 112 -9.15 -4.08 24.33
C HIS A 112 -8.15 -3.02 23.87
N TRP A 113 -8.20 -1.84 24.50
CA TRP A 113 -7.39 -0.68 24.13
C TRP A 113 -5.87 -0.94 24.12
N LEU A 114 -5.38 -1.84 24.98
CA LEU A 114 -3.97 -2.20 25.04
C LEU A 114 -3.47 -2.85 23.73
N ASN A 115 -4.32 -3.66 23.09
CA ASN A 115 -4.00 -4.29 21.81
C ASN A 115 -3.96 -3.23 20.70
N ARG A 116 -4.94 -2.32 20.67
CA ARG A 116 -4.95 -1.18 19.73
C ARG A 116 -3.72 -0.28 19.88
N LYS A 117 -3.34 0.03 21.13
CA LYS A 117 -2.13 0.81 21.46
C LYS A 117 -0.87 0.11 20.93
N TYR A 118 -0.73 -1.18 21.22
CA TYR A 118 0.41 -1.98 20.77
C TYR A 118 0.46 -2.10 19.25
N ALA A 119 -0.69 -2.28 18.61
CA ALA A 119 -0.82 -2.31 17.17
C ALA A 119 -0.37 -1.00 16.52
N ALA A 120 -0.86 0.13 17.04
CA ALA A 120 -0.46 1.46 16.56
C ALA A 120 1.06 1.64 16.65
N GLU A 121 1.65 1.27 17.79
CA GLU A 121 3.10 1.31 18.02
C GLU A 121 3.86 0.55 16.94
N VAL A 122 3.54 -0.72 16.78
CA VAL A 122 4.30 -1.63 15.92
C VAL A 122 4.18 -1.20 14.46
N LEU A 123 3.00 -0.77 14.01
CA LEU A 123 2.81 -0.29 12.64
C LEU A 123 3.66 0.96 12.34
N GLY A 124 3.82 1.85 13.32
CA GLY A 124 4.74 2.99 13.21
C GLY A 124 6.21 2.58 13.09
N GLU A 125 6.65 1.56 13.83
CA GLU A 125 8.02 1.02 13.75
C GLU A 125 8.28 0.29 12.42
N LEU A 126 7.30 -0.47 11.94
CA LEU A 126 7.38 -1.18 10.66
C LEU A 126 7.35 -0.23 9.47
N LYS A 127 6.87 1.01 9.66
CA LYS A 127 6.64 2.02 8.61
C LYS A 127 5.80 1.48 7.45
N ASP A 128 4.84 0.61 7.75
CA ASP A 128 3.94 0.06 6.74
C ASP A 128 2.93 1.13 6.31
N VAL A 129 3.02 1.55 5.05
CA VAL A 129 2.14 2.58 4.47
C VAL A 129 0.66 2.19 4.47
N ARG A 130 0.35 0.88 4.52
CA ARG A 130 -1.04 0.38 4.64
C ARG A 130 -1.68 0.82 5.97
N ALA A 131 -0.86 1.11 6.98
CA ALA A 131 -1.31 1.54 8.29
C ALA A 131 -1.76 3.00 8.35
N VAL A 132 -1.45 3.83 7.33
CA VAL A 132 -1.73 5.27 7.39
C VAL A 132 -3.22 5.53 7.68
N ARG A 133 -4.13 4.96 6.90
CA ARG A 133 -5.58 5.21 7.08
C ARG A 133 -6.08 4.68 8.45
N PRO A 134 -5.80 3.43 8.85
CA PRO A 134 -6.16 2.94 10.18
C PRO A 134 -5.60 3.79 11.33
N LEU A 135 -4.36 4.28 11.22
CA LEU A 135 -3.76 5.14 12.23
C LEU A 135 -4.38 6.54 12.27
N VAL A 136 -4.80 7.08 11.12
CA VAL A 136 -5.56 8.33 11.06
C VAL A 136 -6.90 8.17 11.78
N ASP A 137 -7.61 7.06 11.56
CA ASP A 137 -8.87 6.76 12.26
C ASP A 137 -8.64 6.61 13.78
N ALA A 138 -7.50 6.04 14.20
CA ALA A 138 -7.12 5.90 15.61
C ALA A 138 -6.75 7.23 16.31
N LEU A 139 -6.66 8.36 15.59
CA LEU A 139 -6.50 9.68 16.21
C LEU A 139 -7.72 10.14 16.98
N THR A 140 -8.88 9.50 16.79
CA THR A 140 -10.12 9.75 17.55
C THR A 140 -10.51 8.57 18.44
N ASP A 141 -9.55 7.71 18.79
CA ASP A 141 -9.80 6.59 19.71
C ASP A 141 -10.27 7.11 21.07
N GLU A 142 -11.20 6.39 21.70
CA GLU A 142 -11.74 6.73 23.03
C GLU A 142 -10.64 6.81 24.11
N VAL A 143 -9.56 6.02 23.95
CA VAL A 143 -8.44 5.96 24.88
C VAL A 143 -7.30 6.87 24.43
N GLY A 144 -6.93 7.83 25.28
CA GLY A 144 -5.87 8.81 24.99
C GLY A 144 -4.50 8.19 24.68
N ASP A 145 -4.16 7.08 25.33
CA ASP A 145 -2.92 6.33 25.05
C ASP A 145 -2.86 5.79 23.61
N VAL A 146 -4.00 5.36 23.05
CA VAL A 146 -4.10 4.89 21.66
C VAL A 146 -3.94 6.08 20.71
N ARG A 147 -4.63 7.20 20.99
CA ARG A 147 -4.50 8.45 20.21
C ARG A 147 -3.06 8.93 20.14
N GLN A 148 -2.37 8.95 21.28
CA GLN A 148 -0.97 9.35 21.36
C GLN A 148 -0.07 8.42 20.53
N ARG A 149 -0.34 7.11 20.54
CA ARG A 149 0.47 6.16 19.77
C ARG A 149 0.20 6.23 18.27
N ALA A 150 -1.03 6.50 17.87
CA ALA A 150 -1.38 6.80 16.49
C ALA A 150 -0.67 8.08 16.00
N TYR A 151 -0.70 9.14 16.83
CA TYR A 151 0.00 10.41 16.58
C TYR A 151 1.50 10.19 16.31
N ASP A 152 2.21 9.49 17.21
CA ASP A 152 3.65 9.25 17.07
C ASP A 152 3.98 8.38 15.85
N SER A 153 3.11 7.43 15.52
CA SER A 153 3.30 6.50 14.41
C SER A 153 3.10 7.17 13.05
N LEU A 154 2.14 8.09 12.94
CA LEU A 154 1.94 8.89 11.73
C LEU A 154 3.14 9.82 11.45
N ILE A 155 3.79 10.34 12.49
CA ILE A 155 5.03 11.11 12.34
C ILE A 155 6.16 10.21 11.81
N LYS A 156 6.29 8.98 12.34
CA LYS A 156 7.30 8.01 11.89
C LYS A 156 7.10 7.56 10.44
N LEU A 157 5.84 7.42 10.01
CA LEU A 157 5.47 7.14 8.63
C LEU A 157 5.84 8.30 7.70
N GLY A 158 5.64 9.54 8.14
CA GLY A 158 6.12 10.73 7.43
C GLY A 158 5.24 11.12 6.24
N GLY A 159 5.88 11.44 5.10
CA GLY A 159 5.24 11.94 3.88
C GLY A 159 3.98 11.18 3.42
N PRO A 160 3.98 9.83 3.40
CA PRO A 160 2.80 9.03 3.05
C PRO A 160 1.54 9.34 3.87
N ALA A 161 1.68 9.85 5.10
CA ALA A 161 0.54 10.21 5.94
C ALA A 161 -0.12 11.52 5.56
N VAL A 162 0.62 12.44 4.92
CA VAL A 162 0.22 13.85 4.80
C VAL A 162 -1.06 14.01 3.98
N SER A 163 -1.19 13.31 2.86
CA SER A 163 -2.38 13.43 1.99
C SER A 163 -3.68 13.04 2.69
N LEU A 164 -3.65 12.09 3.63
CA LEU A 164 -4.82 11.69 4.41
C LEU A 164 -5.06 12.60 5.62
N LEU A 165 -4.05 13.32 6.08
CA LEU A 165 -4.14 14.27 7.19
C LEU A 165 -4.66 15.65 6.75
N VAL A 166 -4.36 16.09 5.53
CA VAL A 166 -4.72 17.43 5.04
C VAL A 166 -6.22 17.74 5.17
N PRO A 167 -7.16 16.86 4.78
CA PRO A 167 -8.60 17.14 4.93
C PRO A 167 -9.02 17.37 6.38
N LEU A 168 -8.29 16.82 7.35
CA LEU A 168 -8.60 16.95 8.77
C LEU A 168 -8.16 18.29 9.37
N LEU A 169 -7.41 19.11 8.63
CA LEU A 169 -7.06 20.48 9.04
C LEU A 169 -8.27 21.41 9.16
N VAL A 170 -9.41 21.03 8.57
CA VAL A 170 -10.69 21.74 8.68
C VAL A 170 -11.71 21.05 9.58
N SER A 171 -11.33 19.96 10.26
CA SER A 171 -12.23 19.26 11.20
C SER A 171 -12.86 20.21 12.22
N GLU A 172 -14.15 20.01 12.50
CA GLU A 172 -14.86 20.72 13.58
C GLU A 172 -14.38 20.28 14.97
N GLU A 173 -13.80 19.09 15.08
CA GLU A 173 -13.21 18.61 16.32
C GLU A 173 -11.85 19.29 16.57
N ASP A 174 -11.83 20.17 17.57
CA ASP A 174 -10.67 21.00 17.90
C ASP A 174 -9.42 20.18 18.27
N GLU A 175 -9.58 19.11 19.06
CA GLU A 175 -8.47 18.23 19.49
C GLU A 175 -7.85 17.51 18.29
N LEU A 176 -8.67 16.91 17.42
CA LEU A 176 -8.21 16.26 16.20
C LEU A 176 -7.49 17.25 15.27
N ARG A 177 -8.09 18.42 15.04
CA ARG A 177 -7.51 19.46 14.16
C ARG A 177 -6.15 19.95 14.66
N GLN A 178 -5.99 20.15 15.97
CA GLN A 178 -4.72 20.53 16.58
C GLN A 178 -3.68 19.41 16.45
N SER A 179 -4.08 18.17 16.75
CA SER A 179 -3.21 16.99 16.63
C SER A 179 -2.67 16.84 15.22
N VAL A 180 -3.55 16.88 14.21
CA VAL A 180 -3.20 16.80 12.78
C VAL A 180 -2.25 17.93 12.37
N THR A 181 -2.51 19.16 12.83
CA THR A 181 -1.63 20.31 12.56
C THR A 181 -0.21 20.05 13.06
N GLU A 182 -0.07 19.54 14.29
CA GLU A 182 1.24 19.25 14.87
C GLU A 182 1.91 18.02 14.24
N ILE A 183 1.16 16.99 13.86
CA ILE A 183 1.70 15.83 13.11
C ILE A 183 2.33 16.32 11.81
N ILE A 184 1.60 17.07 10.99
CA ILE A 184 2.09 17.59 9.71
C ILE A 184 3.33 18.46 9.92
N ARG A 185 3.32 19.33 10.94
CA ARG A 185 4.48 20.18 11.28
C ARG A 185 5.70 19.37 11.71
N LYS A 186 5.51 18.30 12.50
CA LYS A 186 6.59 17.40 12.94
C LYS A 186 7.10 16.48 11.85
N ILE A 187 6.25 16.10 10.87
CA ILE A 187 6.70 15.41 9.66
C ILE A 187 7.71 16.30 8.91
N GLY A 188 7.47 17.61 8.84
CA GLY A 188 8.42 18.58 8.31
C GLY A 188 8.49 18.59 6.78
N LYS A 189 9.69 18.66 6.21
CA LYS A 189 9.91 18.83 4.76
C LYS A 189 9.07 17.89 3.85
N PRO A 190 8.88 16.59 4.15
CA PRO A 190 8.03 15.70 3.36
C PRO A 190 6.56 16.13 3.23
N ALA A 191 6.07 17.01 4.11
CA ALA A 191 4.70 17.53 4.02
C ALA A 191 4.53 18.70 3.05
N VAL A 192 5.61 19.37 2.65
CA VAL A 192 5.53 20.61 1.85
C VAL A 192 4.87 20.38 0.49
N GLU A 193 5.28 19.35 -0.24
CA GLU A 193 4.75 19.06 -1.58
C GLU A 193 3.28 18.64 -1.54
N PRO A 194 2.84 17.68 -0.69
CA PRO A 194 1.42 17.38 -0.54
C PRO A 194 0.56 18.58 -0.11
N LEU A 195 1.07 19.44 0.77
CA LEU A 195 0.37 20.68 1.18
C LEU A 195 0.27 21.66 0.00
N ALA A 196 1.32 21.82 -0.80
CA ALA A 196 1.30 22.67 -1.98
C ALA A 196 0.31 22.16 -3.04
N MET A 197 0.23 20.84 -3.25
CA MET A 197 -0.76 20.23 -4.14
C MET A 197 -2.19 20.48 -3.64
N ALA A 198 -2.43 20.33 -2.33
CA ALA A 198 -3.75 20.56 -1.75
C ALA A 198 -4.26 22.00 -1.94
N LEU A 199 -3.37 22.99 -2.00
CA LEU A 199 -3.77 24.39 -2.25
C LEU A 199 -4.45 24.59 -3.62
N ALA A 200 -4.12 23.77 -4.63
CA ALA A 200 -4.66 23.92 -5.97
C ALA A 200 -6.16 23.59 -6.05
N GLU A 201 -6.61 22.62 -5.25
CA GLU A 201 -7.99 22.10 -5.27
C GLU A 201 -8.80 22.51 -4.03
N ALA A 202 -8.20 23.20 -3.08
CA ALA A 202 -8.82 23.55 -1.80
C ALA A 202 -9.84 24.71 -1.89
N ASP A 203 -10.89 24.59 -1.08
CA ASP A 203 -11.75 25.72 -0.74
C ASP A 203 -11.03 26.75 0.15
N ASP A 204 -11.66 27.91 0.38
CA ASP A 204 -11.05 29.02 1.14
C ASP A 204 -10.69 28.62 2.58
N ARG A 205 -11.49 27.73 3.19
CA ARG A 205 -11.29 27.28 4.57
C ARG A 205 -10.04 26.41 4.66
N LEU A 206 -9.90 25.44 3.77
CA LEU A 206 -8.74 24.55 3.71
C LEU A 206 -7.49 25.30 3.27
N LYS A 207 -7.58 26.21 2.29
CA LYS A 207 -6.47 27.11 1.90
C LYS A 207 -5.92 27.88 3.09
N THR A 208 -6.80 28.51 3.86
CA THR A 208 -6.41 29.27 5.06
C THR A 208 -5.67 28.41 6.07
N ARG A 209 -6.10 27.17 6.27
CA ARG A 209 -5.47 26.24 7.22
C ARG A 209 -4.12 25.75 6.70
N VAL A 210 -4.05 25.30 5.45
CA VAL A 210 -2.80 24.83 4.83
C VAL A 210 -1.75 25.92 4.81
N MET A 211 -2.11 27.16 4.45
CA MET A 211 -1.18 28.30 4.47
C MET A 211 -0.63 28.58 5.87
N LYS A 212 -1.47 28.51 6.91
CA LYS A 212 -1.01 28.65 8.31
C LYS A 212 -0.01 27.55 8.70
N VAL A 213 -0.21 26.32 8.25
CA VAL A 213 0.72 25.21 8.50
C VAL A 213 2.05 25.45 7.79
N LEU A 214 2.01 25.82 6.50
CA LEU A 214 3.21 26.12 5.70
C LEU A 214 4.02 27.29 6.28
N ASP A 215 3.35 28.37 6.72
CA ASP A 215 3.98 29.51 7.38
C ASP A 215 4.71 29.09 8.67
N ARG A 216 4.04 28.29 9.52
CA ARG A 216 4.66 27.72 10.74
C ARG A 216 5.82 26.76 10.44
N MET A 217 5.85 26.16 9.26
CA MET A 217 6.96 25.34 8.78
C MET A 217 8.10 26.16 8.15
N GLY A 218 7.93 27.49 8.04
CA GLY A 218 8.90 28.38 7.39
C GLY A 218 8.95 28.23 5.87
N TYR A 219 7.94 27.62 5.25
CA TYR A 219 7.86 27.47 3.81
C TYR A 219 7.32 28.74 3.16
N LYS A 220 8.13 29.36 2.31
CA LYS A 220 7.70 30.47 1.44
C LYS A 220 7.43 29.90 0.04
N PRO A 221 6.17 29.93 -0.45
CA PRO A 221 5.89 29.49 -1.80
C PRO A 221 6.72 30.34 -2.78
N LYS A 222 7.36 29.68 -3.75
CA LYS A 222 7.92 30.40 -4.90
C LYS A 222 6.73 30.94 -5.67
N VAL A 223 6.48 32.24 -5.59
CA VAL A 223 5.50 32.91 -6.43
C VAL A 223 5.92 32.62 -7.87
N LYS A 224 5.17 31.78 -8.59
CA LYS A 224 5.25 31.78 -10.04
C LYS A 224 4.66 33.12 -10.44
N ASP A 225 5.43 33.96 -11.12
CA ASP A 225 4.96 35.22 -11.67
C ASP A 225 3.73 34.98 -12.57
N GLU A 226 2.53 35.16 -12.01
CA GLU A 226 1.28 35.27 -12.79
C GLU A 226 1.14 36.67 -13.42
N ALA A 227 2.21 37.47 -13.45
CA ALA A 227 2.23 38.82 -13.99
C ALA A 227 2.97 38.92 -15.33
N LYS A 228 2.66 38.06 -16.32
CA LYS A 228 2.97 38.32 -17.75
C LYS A 228 1.94 37.71 -18.69
N ALA A 229 0.74 38.27 -18.74
CA ALA A 229 -0.14 38.18 -19.92
C ALA A 229 -1.32 39.18 -19.80
N VAL A 230 -1.03 40.48 -19.82
CA VAL A 230 -2.00 41.48 -20.28
C VAL A 230 -1.27 42.42 -21.24
N ASP A 231 -0.87 41.88 -22.38
CA ASP A 231 -0.58 42.73 -23.55
C ASP A 231 -1.88 42.82 -24.35
N ALA A 232 -2.72 43.78 -23.98
CA ALA A 232 -3.86 44.15 -24.78
C ALA A 232 -3.37 44.96 -25.99
N PRO A 233 -3.76 44.63 -27.23
CA PRO A 233 -3.35 45.40 -28.39
C PRO A 233 -3.92 46.82 -28.28
N ARG A 234 -3.04 47.82 -28.34
CA ARG A 234 -3.43 49.22 -28.52
C ARG A 234 -4.09 49.36 -29.89
N LEU A 235 -5.39 49.63 -29.90
CA LEU A 235 -6.08 50.16 -31.07
C LEU A 235 -5.84 51.67 -31.12
N THR A 236 -4.95 52.11 -32.00
CA THR A 236 -4.99 53.40 -32.72
C THR A 236 -4.21 53.26 -34.00
#